data_AF-A0A238LFE4-F1
#
_entry.id   AF-A0A238LFE4-F1
#
_cell.length_a   1.000
_cell.length_b   1.000
_cell.length_c   1.000
_cell.angle_alpha   90.00
_cell.angle_beta   90.00
_cell.angle_gamma   90.00
#
_symmetry.space_group_name_H-M   'P 1'
#
loop_
_entity.id
_entity.type
_entity.pdbx_description
1 polymer ?
#
loop_
_entity_poly.entity_id
_entity_poly.type
_entity_poly.pdbx_seq_one_letter_code
_entity_poly.pdbx_strand_id
1 'polypeptide(L)'
;MHIAPYDNHNSPIVDVDDPLVPLNYFNIVKLTRDQVFEYQVPGYETCVVPATGLIDVEAEGAQFGGIGGRGVDVWDGEPEGVYVPSGVKARMVCLSDTAEVFVAGAKFDKVLSPFAVRKDEIDLVQYGSDDTKTHRKIKHILGQKQADKVGRLLVSELFTVGAGGWSGFPSHKHDTDRMPTETRHDETYNFRFRPNRGSGLQMLQREDGKPGDAYHIVDGSTVCIDKGYHPCAVLPGYEMYYFTILGGLSQRSLVQYFQPSHAYQIETIPGIKDMIAKFK
;
A
#
# COMPACT_ATOMS: atom_id res chain seq x y z
N MET A 1 -11.45 9.57 6.40
CA MET A 1 -10.61 8.49 6.95
C MET A 1 -11.01 7.18 6.32
N HIS A 2 -12.08 6.50 6.77
CA HIS A 2 -12.63 5.34 6.07
C HIS A 2 -13.52 5.80 4.91
N ILE A 3 -13.29 5.22 3.74
CA ILE A 3 -14.07 5.40 2.53
C ILE A 3 -14.64 4.01 2.20
N ALA A 4 -15.96 3.88 2.30
CA ALA A 4 -16.66 2.65 1.94
C ALA A 4 -16.48 2.35 0.44
N PRO A 5 -16.49 1.07 0.00
CA PRO A 5 -16.36 0.74 -1.41
C PRO A 5 -17.50 1.33 -2.24
N TYR A 6 -17.16 1.86 -3.41
CA TYR A 6 -18.08 2.41 -4.39
C TYR A 6 -17.48 2.27 -5.80
N ASP A 7 -18.31 2.44 -6.82
CA ASP A 7 -17.80 2.65 -8.18
C ASP A 7 -17.27 4.08 -8.29
N ASN A 8 -15.95 4.23 -8.31
CA ASN A 8 -15.29 5.52 -8.44
C ASN A 8 -15.27 6.05 -9.88
N HIS A 9 -15.83 5.31 -10.84
CA HIS A 9 -15.84 5.68 -12.26
C HIS A 9 -14.42 6.02 -12.78
N ASN A 10 -13.42 5.27 -12.30
CA ASN A 10 -12.00 5.49 -12.56
C ASN A 10 -11.47 6.88 -12.15
N SER A 11 -12.21 7.63 -11.33
CA SER A 11 -11.75 8.89 -10.69
C SER A 11 -10.97 8.58 -9.41
N PRO A 12 -9.99 9.42 -9.02
CA PRO A 12 -9.20 9.21 -7.80
C PRO A 12 -10.10 8.99 -6.57
N ILE A 13 -9.74 8.00 -5.74
CA ILE A 13 -10.39 7.78 -4.44
C ILE A 13 -9.75 8.69 -3.39
N VAL A 14 -8.43 8.87 -3.49
CA VAL A 14 -7.66 9.88 -2.75
C VAL A 14 -6.97 10.74 -3.79
N ASP A 15 -7.42 11.98 -3.93
CA ASP A 15 -6.88 12.91 -4.91
C ASP A 15 -5.70 13.70 -4.35
N VAL A 16 -5.02 14.46 -5.21
CA VAL A 16 -3.95 15.35 -4.81
C VAL A 16 -4.43 16.37 -3.77
N ASP A 17 -3.55 16.67 -2.82
CA ASP A 17 -3.82 17.61 -1.72
C ASP A 17 -5.05 17.22 -0.87
N ASP A 18 -5.33 15.90 -0.74
CA ASP A 18 -6.33 15.35 0.17
C ASP A 18 -6.18 15.96 1.58
N PRO A 19 -7.27 16.37 2.25
CA PRO A 19 -7.20 17.09 3.52
C PRO A 19 -6.64 16.26 4.69
N LEU A 20 -6.60 14.92 4.58
CA LEU A 20 -6.09 14.03 5.62
C LEU A 20 -4.70 13.49 5.28
N VAL A 21 -4.47 13.13 4.01
CA VAL A 21 -3.23 12.51 3.54
C VAL A 21 -2.65 13.26 2.32
N PRO A 22 -2.29 14.55 2.45
CA PRO A 22 -1.85 15.39 1.34
C PRO A 22 -0.54 14.95 0.68
N LEU A 23 0.16 13.94 1.21
CA LEU A 23 1.33 13.36 0.57
C LEU A 23 1.00 12.16 -0.31
N ASN A 24 -0.22 11.62 -0.27
CA ASN A 24 -0.62 10.42 -1.00
C ASN A 24 -1.60 10.74 -2.13
N TYR A 25 -1.59 9.87 -3.14
CA TYR A 25 -2.60 9.78 -4.19
C TYR A 25 -3.01 8.31 -4.34
N PHE A 26 -4.29 8.04 -4.60
CA PHE A 26 -4.75 6.69 -4.86
C PHE A 26 -5.95 6.66 -5.80
N ASN A 27 -5.85 5.82 -6.82
CA ASN A 27 -6.96 5.50 -7.71
C ASN A 27 -7.06 3.99 -7.95
N ILE A 28 -8.29 3.50 -8.16
CA ILE A 28 -8.57 2.17 -8.69
C ILE A 28 -9.17 2.35 -10.08
N VAL A 29 -8.51 1.80 -11.08
CA VAL A 29 -8.93 1.88 -12.48
C VAL A 29 -9.35 0.49 -12.94
N LYS A 30 -10.60 0.37 -13.39
CA LYS A 30 -11.15 -0.86 -13.98
C LYS A 30 -11.21 -0.70 -15.49
N LEU A 31 -10.62 -1.66 -16.20
CA LEU A 31 -10.52 -1.69 -17.65
C LEU A 31 -11.06 -3.00 -18.20
N THR A 32 -11.64 -2.93 -19.38
CA THR A 32 -11.94 -4.08 -20.24
C THR A 32 -10.92 -4.21 -21.36
N ARG A 33 -10.83 -5.37 -22.01
CA ARG A 33 -9.91 -5.64 -23.13
C ARG A 33 -9.83 -4.46 -24.11
N ASP A 34 -8.60 -4.10 -24.48
CA ASP A 34 -8.24 -3.00 -25.40
C ASP A 34 -8.64 -1.59 -24.92
N GLN A 35 -9.32 -1.46 -23.78
CA GLN A 35 -9.65 -0.17 -23.20
C GLN A 35 -8.37 0.54 -22.74
N VAL A 36 -8.30 1.83 -23.06
CA VAL A 36 -7.17 2.70 -22.74
C VAL A 36 -7.59 3.63 -21.61
N PHE A 37 -6.70 3.82 -20.64
CA PHE A 37 -6.83 4.88 -19.65
C PHE A 37 -5.54 5.66 -19.57
N GLU A 38 -5.67 6.98 -19.63
CA GLU A 38 -4.55 7.91 -19.53
C GLU A 38 -4.73 8.77 -18.29
N TYR A 39 -3.63 9.06 -17.61
CA TYR A 39 -3.64 9.97 -16.47
C TYR A 39 -2.32 10.74 -16.38
N GLN A 40 -2.36 11.83 -15.64
CA GLN A 40 -1.20 12.63 -15.27
C GLN A 40 -1.49 13.24 -13.90
N VAL A 41 -0.54 13.14 -12.96
CA VAL A 41 -0.68 13.68 -11.61
C VAL A 41 0.46 14.67 -11.34
N PRO A 42 0.30 15.96 -11.68
CA PRO A 42 1.35 16.96 -11.45
C PRO A 42 1.76 17.03 -9.98
N GLY A 43 3.08 17.03 -9.71
CA GLY A 43 3.62 17.10 -8.35
C GLY A 43 3.62 15.78 -7.58
N TYR A 44 3.16 14.68 -8.20
CA TYR A 44 3.16 13.35 -7.60
C TYR A 44 3.81 12.35 -8.53
N GLU A 45 4.75 11.57 -7.99
CA GLU A 45 5.18 10.33 -8.62
C GLU A 45 4.12 9.24 -8.40
N THR A 46 4.01 8.27 -9.31
CA THR A 46 3.02 7.20 -9.18
C THR A 46 3.60 5.81 -9.45
N CYS A 47 2.89 4.78 -8.99
CA CYS A 47 3.15 3.38 -9.28
C CYS A 47 1.86 2.72 -9.76
N VAL A 48 1.89 2.21 -10.99
CA VAL A 48 0.81 1.45 -11.60
C VAL A 48 0.96 -0.03 -11.25
N VAL A 49 -0.01 -0.61 -10.56
CA VAL A 49 0.04 -1.98 -10.04
C VAL A 49 -1.27 -2.71 -10.37
N PRO A 50 -1.27 -3.65 -11.34
CA PRO A 50 -2.43 -4.51 -11.57
C PRO A 50 -2.73 -5.39 -10.35
N ALA A 51 -3.90 -5.17 -9.73
CA ALA A 51 -4.44 -6.06 -8.72
C ALA A 51 -4.88 -7.39 -9.37
N THR A 52 -5.52 -7.30 -10.52
CA THR A 52 -5.87 -8.42 -11.41
C THR A 52 -5.72 -7.99 -12.88
N GLY A 53 -5.60 -8.98 -13.75
CA GLY A 53 -5.46 -8.78 -15.19
C GLY A 53 -4.02 -8.47 -15.62
N LEU A 54 -3.90 -8.12 -16.89
CA LEU A 54 -2.64 -7.84 -17.57
C LEU A 54 -2.78 -6.54 -18.35
N ILE A 55 -1.81 -5.64 -18.25
CA ILE A 55 -1.82 -4.36 -18.95
C ILE A 55 -0.47 -4.05 -19.60
N ASP A 56 -0.50 -3.24 -20.66
CA ASP A 56 0.68 -2.49 -21.12
C ASP A 56 0.67 -1.10 -20.49
N VAL A 57 1.84 -0.60 -20.10
CA VAL A 57 2.02 0.76 -19.57
C VAL A 57 3.03 1.51 -20.42
N GLU A 58 2.70 2.74 -20.78
CA GLU A 58 3.59 3.68 -21.44
C GLU A 58 3.76 4.93 -20.56
N ALA A 59 5.00 5.35 -20.35
CA ALA A 59 5.35 6.57 -19.61
C ALA A 59 6.64 7.17 -20.18
N GLU A 60 6.63 8.48 -20.45
CA GLU A 60 7.81 9.20 -21.00
C GLU A 60 8.39 8.56 -22.28
N GLY A 61 7.54 7.97 -23.12
CA GLY A 61 7.96 7.25 -24.33
C GLY A 61 8.58 5.86 -24.09
N ALA A 62 8.79 5.46 -22.84
CA ALA A 62 9.15 4.09 -22.47
C ALA A 62 7.90 3.21 -22.43
N GLN A 63 8.04 1.96 -22.89
CA GLN A 63 6.94 0.98 -22.93
C GLN A 63 7.28 -0.24 -22.06
N PHE A 64 6.33 -0.62 -21.21
CA PHE A 64 6.42 -1.75 -20.30
C PHE A 64 5.27 -2.70 -20.60
N GLY A 65 5.56 -3.75 -21.37
CA GLY A 65 4.54 -4.68 -21.84
C GLY A 65 4.19 -5.77 -20.82
N GLY A 66 2.92 -6.17 -20.78
CA GLY A 66 2.45 -7.34 -20.01
C GLY A 66 2.77 -7.27 -18.52
N ILE A 67 2.40 -6.18 -17.87
CA ILE A 67 2.52 -5.97 -16.42
C ILE A 67 1.32 -6.62 -15.74
N GLY A 68 1.56 -7.41 -14.69
CA GLY A 68 0.53 -8.07 -13.89
C GLY A 68 0.47 -9.58 -14.13
N GLY A 69 -0.73 -10.14 -14.26
CA GLY A 69 -0.95 -11.56 -14.56
C GLY A 69 -1.73 -12.36 -13.50
N ARG A 70 -2.16 -11.72 -12.40
CA ARG A 70 -3.11 -12.32 -11.46
C ARG A 70 -4.50 -12.42 -12.09
N GLY A 71 -5.18 -13.55 -11.91
CA GLY A 71 -6.43 -13.85 -12.62
C GLY A 71 -7.68 -13.44 -11.84
N VAL A 72 -7.96 -14.18 -10.77
CA VAL A 72 -9.16 -14.07 -9.94
C VAL A 72 -9.02 -12.96 -8.92
N ASP A 73 -7.91 -12.92 -8.18
CA ASP A 73 -7.69 -11.95 -7.11
C ASP A 73 -6.19 -11.77 -6.78
N VAL A 74 -5.92 -10.93 -5.77
CA VAL A 74 -4.57 -10.53 -5.35
C VAL A 74 -3.71 -11.68 -4.80
N TRP A 75 -4.29 -12.82 -4.44
CA TRP A 75 -3.56 -13.97 -3.89
C TRP A 75 -3.04 -14.93 -4.98
N ASP A 76 -3.39 -14.74 -6.26
CA ASP A 76 -3.00 -15.64 -7.36
C ASP A 76 -1.49 -15.63 -7.70
N GLY A 77 -0.72 -14.72 -7.12
CA GLY A 77 0.71 -14.65 -7.40
C GLY A 77 1.39 -13.40 -6.84
N GLU A 78 2.54 -13.10 -7.44
CA GLU A 78 3.31 -11.90 -7.15
C GLU A 78 2.77 -10.69 -7.92
N PRO A 79 2.78 -9.49 -7.30
CA PRO A 79 2.47 -8.28 -8.03
C PRO A 79 3.61 -7.93 -9.00
N GLU A 80 3.26 -7.12 -9.99
CA GLU A 80 4.21 -6.35 -10.78
C GLU A 80 3.75 -4.90 -10.77
N GLY A 81 4.66 -3.97 -11.07
CA GLY A 81 4.28 -2.57 -11.16
C GLY A 81 5.18 -1.75 -12.07
N VAL A 82 4.73 -0.55 -12.40
CA VAL A 82 5.50 0.44 -13.16
C VAL A 82 5.56 1.73 -12.38
N TYR A 83 6.78 2.17 -12.07
CA TYR A 83 7.02 3.49 -11.54
C TYR A 83 6.91 4.52 -12.67
N VAL A 84 6.09 5.54 -12.44
CA VAL A 84 5.85 6.67 -13.34
C VAL A 84 6.34 7.94 -12.63
N PRO A 85 7.30 8.67 -13.23
CA PRO A 85 7.87 9.86 -12.61
C PRO A 85 6.86 10.99 -12.38
N SER A 86 7.23 11.92 -11.51
CA SER A 86 6.35 13.01 -11.11
C SER A 86 5.85 13.85 -12.29
N GLY A 87 4.52 14.01 -12.38
CA GLY A 87 3.87 14.78 -13.43
C GLY A 87 4.01 14.22 -14.85
N VAL A 88 4.55 13.01 -15.03
CA VAL A 88 4.61 12.37 -16.36
C VAL A 88 3.22 11.82 -16.73
N LYS A 89 2.82 12.00 -18.00
CA LYS A 89 1.62 11.36 -18.53
C LYS A 89 1.88 9.86 -18.68
N ALA A 90 1.02 9.05 -18.09
CA ALA A 90 1.00 7.61 -18.26
C ALA A 90 -0.22 7.17 -19.06
N ARG A 91 -0.05 6.10 -19.84
CA ARG A 91 -1.09 5.45 -20.62
C ARG A 91 -1.08 3.96 -20.34
N MET A 92 -2.23 3.40 -20.00
CA MET A 92 -2.45 1.99 -19.72
C MET A 92 -3.39 1.37 -20.76
N VAL A 93 -3.10 0.16 -21.21
CA VAL A 93 -3.96 -0.62 -22.13
C VAL A 93 -4.22 -1.99 -21.54
N CYS A 94 -5.48 -2.40 -21.44
CA CYS A 94 -5.83 -3.72 -20.93
C CYS A 94 -5.60 -4.82 -21.98
N LEU A 95 -4.82 -5.84 -21.63
CA LEU A 95 -4.55 -7.01 -22.47
C LEU A 95 -5.39 -8.24 -22.11
N SER A 96 -5.90 -8.31 -20.89
CA SER A 96 -6.84 -9.35 -20.44
C SER A 96 -8.30 -8.95 -20.71
N ASP A 97 -9.26 -9.84 -20.44
CA ASP A 97 -10.68 -9.52 -20.60
C ASP A 97 -11.11 -8.37 -19.68
N THR A 98 -10.61 -8.40 -18.45
CA THR A 98 -10.72 -7.32 -17.46
C THR A 98 -9.41 -7.12 -16.73
N ALA A 99 -9.15 -5.91 -16.24
CA ALA A 99 -8.08 -5.60 -15.30
C ALA A 99 -8.57 -4.61 -14.23
N GLU A 100 -8.19 -4.86 -12.97
CA GLU A 100 -8.30 -3.88 -11.89
C GLU A 100 -6.88 -3.41 -11.57
N VAL A 101 -6.64 -2.11 -11.69
CA VAL A 101 -5.31 -1.51 -11.59
C VAL A 101 -5.31 -0.47 -10.48
N PHE A 102 -4.38 -0.60 -9.55
CA PHE A 102 -4.12 0.37 -8.50
C PHE A 102 -3.08 1.37 -8.98
N VAL A 103 -3.40 2.66 -8.88
CA VAL A 103 -2.45 3.75 -9.12
C VAL A 103 -2.15 4.39 -7.78
N ALA A 104 -1.03 4.00 -7.18
CA ALA A 104 -0.49 4.61 -5.97
C ALA A 104 0.30 5.86 -6.32
N GLY A 105 0.33 6.88 -5.47
CA GLY A 105 1.22 8.01 -5.67
C GLY A 105 1.66 8.68 -4.39
N ALA A 106 2.78 9.40 -4.49
CA ALA A 106 3.28 10.25 -3.41
C ALA A 106 3.77 11.61 -3.95
N LYS A 107 3.65 12.64 -3.12
CA LYS A 107 4.09 14.00 -3.45
C LYS A 107 5.60 14.05 -3.58
N PHE A 108 6.08 14.45 -4.76
CA PHE A 108 7.51 14.52 -5.07
C PHE A 108 7.75 15.45 -6.26
N ASP A 109 8.65 16.43 -6.13
CA ASP A 109 8.78 17.48 -7.15
C ASP A 109 9.84 17.19 -8.22
N LYS A 110 10.64 16.13 -8.07
CA LYS A 110 11.69 15.79 -9.05
C LYS A 110 11.18 14.78 -10.05
N VAL A 111 11.62 14.92 -11.29
CA VAL A 111 11.38 13.95 -12.36
C VAL A 111 12.55 12.96 -12.36
N LEU A 112 12.23 11.67 -12.19
CA LEU A 112 13.16 10.54 -12.32
C LEU A 112 12.86 9.79 -13.62
N SER A 113 13.41 8.59 -13.80
CA SER A 113 13.14 7.76 -14.99
C SER A 113 12.11 6.68 -14.69
N PRO A 114 11.18 6.36 -15.62
CA PRO A 114 10.22 5.29 -15.44
C PRO A 114 10.92 3.92 -15.47
N PHE A 115 10.39 2.95 -14.74
CA PHE A 115 10.86 1.56 -14.77
C PHE A 115 9.77 0.58 -14.34
N ALA A 116 9.88 -0.67 -14.76
CA ALA A 116 9.04 -1.76 -14.29
C ALA A 116 9.70 -2.49 -13.12
N VAL A 117 8.88 -2.99 -12.20
CA VAL A 117 9.24 -3.98 -11.18
C VAL A 117 8.53 -5.27 -11.55
N ARG A 118 9.31 -6.30 -11.88
CA ARG A 118 8.80 -7.63 -12.23
C ARG A 118 8.70 -8.54 -11.02
N LYS A 119 7.95 -9.64 -11.18
CA LYS A 119 7.68 -10.61 -10.11
C LYS A 119 8.94 -11.15 -9.41
N ASP A 120 10.05 -11.28 -10.11
CA ASP A 120 11.34 -11.76 -9.60
C ASP A 120 12.16 -10.68 -8.89
N GLU A 121 11.75 -9.41 -9.02
CA GLU A 121 12.36 -8.27 -8.33
C GLU A 121 11.69 -7.97 -6.99
N ILE A 122 10.49 -8.49 -6.73
CA ILE A 122 9.74 -8.30 -5.49
C ILE A 122 10.58 -8.69 -4.26
N ASP A 123 10.57 -7.85 -3.24
CA ASP A 123 11.21 -8.16 -1.95
C ASP A 123 10.15 -8.68 -0.97
N LEU A 124 10.28 -9.95 -0.62
CA LEU A 124 9.35 -10.67 0.24
C LEU A 124 9.84 -10.66 1.69
N VAL A 125 8.95 -10.28 2.61
CA VAL A 125 9.18 -10.37 4.05
C VAL A 125 8.04 -11.15 4.68
N GLN A 126 8.34 -12.18 5.47
CA GLN A 126 7.33 -12.91 6.22
C GLN A 126 7.80 -13.12 7.67
N TYR A 127 6.93 -12.80 8.62
CA TYR A 127 7.28 -12.74 10.04
C TYR A 127 6.02 -12.89 10.91
N GLY A 128 6.21 -12.90 12.23
CA GLY A 128 5.16 -13.22 13.20
C GLY A 128 4.81 -14.70 13.17
N SER A 129 3.70 -15.05 13.85
CA SER A 129 3.23 -16.43 13.93
C SER A 129 1.73 -16.50 14.21
N ASP A 130 1.13 -17.66 13.96
CA ASP A 130 -0.26 -17.94 14.29
C ASP A 130 -0.51 -17.89 15.81
N ASP A 131 0.48 -18.25 16.62
CA ASP A 131 0.43 -18.20 18.09
C ASP A 131 0.35 -16.75 18.59
N THR A 132 1.15 -15.86 18.01
CA THR A 132 1.14 -14.43 18.33
C THR A 132 -0.01 -13.68 17.65
N LYS A 133 -0.72 -14.35 16.72
CA LYS A 133 -1.74 -13.76 15.84
C LYS A 133 -1.22 -12.61 14.98
N THR A 134 0.09 -12.53 14.72
CA THR A 134 0.73 -11.46 13.94
C THR A 134 1.39 -11.95 12.66
N HIS A 135 1.08 -13.18 12.24
CA HIS A 135 1.65 -13.81 11.05
C HIS A 135 1.31 -13.04 9.79
N ARG A 136 2.35 -12.49 9.14
CA ARG A 136 2.18 -11.57 8.03
C ARG A 136 3.20 -11.81 6.95
N LYS A 137 2.76 -11.56 5.73
CA LYS A 137 3.57 -11.58 4.51
C LYS A 137 3.45 -10.24 3.82
N ILE A 138 4.58 -9.59 3.57
CA ILE A 138 4.71 -8.31 2.90
C ILE A 138 5.45 -8.53 1.59
N LYS A 139 4.92 -7.98 0.51
CA LYS A 139 5.53 -7.94 -0.81
C LYS A 139 5.81 -6.49 -1.18
N HIS A 140 7.06 -6.07 -1.11
CA HIS A 140 7.43 -4.71 -1.47
C HIS A 140 7.57 -4.58 -2.98
N ILE A 141 6.73 -3.73 -3.59
CA ILE A 141 6.80 -3.39 -5.02
C ILE A 141 7.81 -2.26 -5.20
N LEU A 142 7.62 -1.15 -4.47
CA LEU A 142 8.61 -0.09 -4.36
C LEU A 142 9.21 -0.12 -2.95
N GLY A 143 10.16 -1.05 -2.75
CA GLY A 143 10.84 -1.30 -1.48
C GLY A 143 12.28 -0.78 -1.45
N GLN A 144 13.14 -1.44 -0.67
CA GLN A 144 14.57 -1.08 -0.57
C GLN A 144 15.35 -1.32 -1.87
N LYS A 145 15.01 -2.36 -2.64
CA LYS A 145 15.69 -2.66 -3.91
C LYS A 145 15.56 -1.56 -4.96
N GLN A 146 14.60 -0.65 -4.82
CA GLN A 146 14.32 0.46 -5.75
C GLN A 146 14.65 1.84 -5.14
N ALA A 147 15.28 1.89 -3.95
CA ALA A 147 15.43 3.13 -3.18
C ALA A 147 16.21 4.24 -3.91
N ASP A 148 17.08 3.89 -4.86
CA ASP A 148 17.87 4.82 -5.68
C ASP A 148 17.14 5.33 -6.93
N LYS A 149 15.96 4.76 -7.25
CA LYS A 149 15.20 5.03 -8.49
C LYS A 149 13.85 5.71 -8.26
N VAL A 150 13.43 5.86 -7.01
CA VAL A 150 12.14 6.46 -6.62
C VAL A 150 12.35 7.62 -5.67
N GLY A 151 11.38 8.53 -5.59
CA GLY A 151 11.40 9.70 -4.74
C GLY A 151 11.07 9.39 -3.28
N ARG A 152 9.83 9.65 -2.89
CA ARG A 152 9.26 9.52 -1.54
C ARG A 152 8.24 8.39 -1.42
N LEU A 153 7.85 7.80 -2.55
CA LEU A 153 6.85 6.74 -2.62
C LEU A 153 7.40 5.39 -2.12
N LEU A 154 6.60 4.75 -1.27
CA LEU A 154 6.72 3.37 -0.82
C LEU A 154 5.40 2.65 -1.15
N VAL A 155 5.48 1.50 -1.81
CA VAL A 155 4.30 0.71 -2.22
C VAL A 155 4.52 -0.75 -1.88
N SER A 156 3.57 -1.32 -1.13
CA SER A 156 3.64 -2.70 -0.67
C SER A 156 2.27 -3.36 -0.65
N GLU A 157 2.26 -4.68 -0.78
CA GLU A 157 1.10 -5.52 -0.52
C GLU A 157 1.30 -6.29 0.78
N LEU A 158 0.31 -6.26 1.68
CA LEU A 158 0.38 -6.95 2.95
C LEU A 158 -0.75 -7.97 3.05
N PHE A 159 -0.39 -9.15 3.52
CA PHE A 159 -1.30 -10.26 3.74
C PHE A 159 -1.22 -10.67 5.20
N THR A 160 -2.37 -10.75 5.87
CA THR A 160 -2.47 -11.57 7.07
C THR A 160 -2.41 -13.02 6.62
N VAL A 161 -1.43 -13.76 7.12
CA VAL A 161 -1.26 -15.16 6.75
C VAL A 161 -2.24 -16.00 7.56
N GLY A 162 -3.05 -16.80 6.85
CA GLY A 162 -4.14 -17.56 7.48
C GLY A 162 -5.39 -16.71 7.73
N ALA A 163 -6.36 -17.32 8.42
CA ALA A 163 -7.66 -16.71 8.68
C ALA A 163 -7.77 -16.18 10.12
N GLY A 164 -8.21 -14.93 10.28
CA GLY A 164 -8.12 -14.23 11.56
C GLY A 164 -6.69 -13.76 11.86
N GLY A 165 -6.54 -12.72 12.65
CA GLY A 165 -5.22 -12.20 13.05
C GLY A 165 -5.13 -10.69 13.04
N TRP A 166 -3.92 -10.21 13.32
CA TRP A 166 -3.59 -8.81 13.47
C TRP A 166 -2.47 -8.39 12.53
N SER A 167 -2.64 -7.20 11.96
CA SER A 167 -1.59 -6.44 11.31
C SER A 167 -1.45 -5.04 11.89
N GLY A 168 -0.42 -4.32 11.47
CA GLY A 168 0.02 -3.08 12.11
C GLY A 168 0.47 -3.25 13.57
N PHE A 169 0.72 -4.48 14.03
CA PHE A 169 1.07 -4.80 15.43
C PHE A 169 2.54 -5.23 15.62
N PRO A 170 3.26 -4.84 16.68
CA PRO A 170 2.85 -3.91 17.72
C PRO A 170 2.52 -2.57 17.10
N SER A 171 1.49 -1.97 17.68
CA SER A 171 0.90 -0.72 17.24
C SER A 171 1.99 0.34 17.02
N HIS A 172 1.99 1.02 15.88
CA HIS A 172 3.00 2.02 15.54
C HIS A 172 2.39 3.18 14.77
N LYS A 173 3.14 4.29 14.69
CA LYS A 173 2.80 5.50 13.95
C LYS A 173 4.03 6.05 13.21
N HIS A 174 3.79 6.95 12.28
CA HIS A 174 4.80 7.72 11.53
C HIS A 174 4.21 9.09 11.18
N ASP A 175 3.77 9.81 12.21
CA ASP A 175 3.00 11.05 12.10
C ASP A 175 3.76 12.31 12.49
N THR A 176 5.02 12.15 12.86
CA THR A 176 5.87 13.25 13.29
C THR A 176 7.26 13.09 12.67
N ASP A 177 7.82 14.18 12.16
CA ASP A 177 9.23 14.20 11.75
C ASP A 177 10.11 14.41 13.00
N ARG A 178 10.46 13.32 13.68
CA ARG A 178 11.22 13.30 14.94
C ARG A 178 12.47 12.43 14.78
N MET A 179 13.38 12.88 13.93
CA MET A 179 14.61 12.15 13.65
C MET A 179 15.52 12.03 14.88
N PRO A 180 16.17 10.87 15.10
CA PRO A 180 16.16 9.65 14.26
C PRO A 180 15.07 8.64 14.63
N THR A 181 14.13 8.99 15.50
CA THR A 181 13.18 8.05 16.14
C THR A 181 11.88 7.84 15.39
N GLU A 182 11.52 8.76 14.50
CA GLU A 182 10.28 8.72 13.71
C GLU A 182 10.43 9.56 12.45
N THR A 183 9.91 9.07 11.33
CA THR A 183 9.73 9.85 10.10
C THR A 183 8.26 10.17 9.89
N ARG A 184 7.97 11.31 9.26
CA ARG A 184 6.60 11.66 8.89
C ARG A 184 6.24 11.07 7.53
N HIS A 185 5.24 10.21 7.52
CA HIS A 185 4.61 9.65 6.34
C HIS A 185 3.09 9.73 6.46
N ASP A 186 2.43 10.07 5.36
CA ASP A 186 1.01 9.78 5.22
C ASP A 186 0.85 8.34 4.69
N GLU A 187 -0.21 7.67 5.10
CA GLU A 187 -0.45 6.28 4.72
C GLU A 187 -1.90 6.05 4.28
N THR A 188 -2.05 5.30 3.18
CA THR A 188 -3.35 4.94 2.63
C THR A 188 -3.40 3.44 2.42
N TYR A 189 -4.47 2.81 2.90
CA TYR A 189 -4.75 1.38 2.71
C TYR A 189 -5.94 1.16 1.80
N ASN A 190 -5.89 0.10 1.00
CA ASN A 190 -7.07 -0.45 0.31
C ASN A 190 -7.17 -1.96 0.55
N PHE A 191 -8.32 -2.42 1.04
CA PHE A 191 -8.48 -3.77 1.60
C PHE A 191 -9.14 -4.74 0.62
N ARG A 192 -8.72 -6.01 0.68
CA ARG A 192 -9.42 -7.16 0.08
C ARG A 192 -9.55 -8.27 1.11
N PHE A 193 -10.57 -9.11 0.96
CA PHE A 193 -10.78 -10.25 1.83
C PHE A 193 -10.96 -11.54 1.03
N ARG A 194 -10.59 -12.66 1.64
CA ARG A 194 -10.84 -14.00 1.09
C ARG A 194 -11.49 -14.88 2.16
N PRO A 195 -12.72 -15.38 1.92
CA PRO A 195 -13.66 -14.99 0.84
C PRO A 195 -13.99 -13.48 0.84
N ASN A 196 -14.40 -12.93 -0.30
CA ASN A 196 -14.66 -11.49 -0.52
C ASN A 196 -15.80 -10.89 0.32
N ARG A 197 -16.60 -11.70 1.00
CA ARG A 197 -17.58 -11.26 2.00
C ARG A 197 -16.98 -11.08 3.41
N GLY A 198 -15.66 -11.23 3.53
CA GLY A 198 -14.93 -11.02 4.77
C GLY A 198 -14.91 -9.56 5.21
N SER A 199 -14.49 -9.35 6.45
CA SER A 199 -14.32 -8.03 7.01
C SER A 199 -13.36 -8.03 8.19
N GLY A 200 -13.03 -6.83 8.67
CA GLY A 200 -12.14 -6.61 9.80
C GLY A 200 -12.41 -5.27 10.49
N LEU A 201 -11.53 -4.90 11.39
CA LEU A 201 -11.51 -3.62 12.06
C LEU A 201 -10.16 -2.94 11.81
N GLN A 202 -10.20 -1.72 11.29
CA GLN A 202 -9.05 -0.81 11.33
C GLN A 202 -9.19 0.07 12.57
N MET A 203 -8.23 0.00 13.48
CA MET A 203 -8.20 0.86 14.65
C MET A 203 -7.35 2.10 14.37
N LEU A 204 -7.68 3.21 15.03
CA LEU A 204 -6.84 4.40 15.02
C LEU A 204 -6.80 5.07 16.41
N GLN A 205 -5.68 4.88 17.10
CA GLN A 205 -5.45 5.44 18.41
C GLN A 205 -4.54 6.66 18.32
N ARG A 206 -5.08 7.84 18.61
CA ARG A 206 -4.33 9.11 18.50
C ARG A 206 -3.23 9.25 19.54
N GLU A 207 -3.48 8.75 20.75
CA GLU A 207 -2.62 8.93 21.91
C GLU A 207 -2.55 7.63 22.72
N ASP A 208 -1.35 7.33 23.23
CA ASP A 208 -1.13 6.15 24.07
C ASP A 208 -1.98 6.22 25.35
N GLY A 209 -2.57 5.08 25.75
CA GLY A 209 -3.44 4.98 26.92
C GLY A 209 -4.84 5.61 26.78
N LYS A 210 -5.19 6.20 25.64
CA LYS A 210 -6.54 6.74 25.37
C LYS A 210 -7.29 5.93 24.33
N PRO A 211 -8.62 5.73 24.45
CA PRO A 211 -9.39 5.09 23.39
C PRO A 211 -9.23 5.80 22.04
N GLY A 212 -9.21 5.00 20.97
CA GLY A 212 -9.20 5.47 19.59
C GLY A 212 -10.51 5.18 18.87
N ASP A 213 -10.52 5.48 17.57
CA ASP A 213 -11.60 5.10 16.67
C ASP A 213 -11.41 3.66 16.17
N ALA A 214 -12.50 3.00 15.80
CA ALA A 214 -12.48 1.70 15.14
C ALA A 214 -13.45 1.71 13.95
N TYR A 215 -12.96 1.35 12.78
CA TYR A 215 -13.71 1.37 11.53
C TYR A 215 -13.93 -0.05 11.04
N HIS A 216 -15.19 -0.40 10.74
CA HIS A 216 -15.52 -1.67 10.10
C HIS A 216 -15.12 -1.63 8.63
N ILE A 217 -14.14 -2.46 8.26
CA ILE A 217 -13.60 -2.54 6.91
C ILE A 217 -14.11 -3.79 6.21
N VAL A 218 -14.57 -3.63 4.98
CA VAL A 218 -15.07 -4.68 4.08
C VAL A 218 -14.27 -4.66 2.77
N ASP A 219 -14.46 -5.66 1.91
CA ASP A 219 -13.78 -5.75 0.62
C ASP A 219 -13.96 -4.46 -0.21
N GLY A 220 -12.85 -3.90 -0.69
CA GLY A 220 -12.84 -2.63 -1.41
C GLY A 220 -12.72 -1.37 -0.54
N SER A 221 -12.76 -1.48 0.79
CA SER A 221 -12.63 -0.32 1.69
C SER A 221 -11.27 0.37 1.52
N THR A 222 -11.26 1.70 1.55
CA THR A 222 -10.04 2.51 1.63
C THR A 222 -9.95 3.21 2.98
N VAL A 223 -8.77 3.28 3.59
CA VAL A 223 -8.53 4.06 4.81
C VAL A 223 -7.35 5.00 4.62
N CYS A 224 -7.57 6.30 4.82
CA CYS A 224 -6.53 7.33 4.89
C CYS A 224 -6.12 7.56 6.36
N ILE A 225 -4.86 7.25 6.69
CA ILE A 225 -4.28 7.37 8.02
C ILE A 225 -3.50 8.68 8.08
N ASP A 226 -4.10 9.69 8.70
CA ASP A 226 -3.47 11.00 8.92
C ASP A 226 -2.44 10.95 10.05
N LYS A 227 -2.77 10.37 11.22
CA LYS A 227 -1.88 10.30 12.41
C LYS A 227 -2.32 9.28 13.44
N GLY A 228 -1.44 8.92 14.37
CA GLY A 228 -1.70 7.98 15.46
C GLY A 228 -1.42 6.53 15.09
N TYR A 229 -1.60 5.66 16.07
CA TYR A 229 -1.30 4.24 15.95
C TYR A 229 -2.42 3.46 15.29
N HIS A 230 -2.10 2.60 14.32
CA HIS A 230 -3.09 2.09 13.36
C HIS A 230 -3.03 0.56 13.13
N PRO A 231 -3.18 -0.28 14.17
CA PRO A 231 -3.30 -1.71 13.96
C PRO A 231 -4.64 -2.07 13.31
N CYS A 232 -4.69 -3.20 12.62
CA CYS A 232 -5.92 -3.74 12.06
C CYS A 232 -6.07 -5.22 12.39
N ALA A 233 -7.30 -5.67 12.57
CA ALA A 233 -7.64 -7.04 12.86
C ALA A 233 -8.63 -7.57 11.83
N VAL A 234 -8.40 -8.77 11.32
CA VAL A 234 -9.35 -9.46 10.45
C VAL A 234 -10.26 -10.39 11.27
N LEU A 235 -11.55 -10.43 10.92
CA LEU A 235 -12.49 -11.31 11.60
C LEU A 235 -12.13 -12.80 11.39
N PRO A 236 -12.47 -13.68 12.35
CA PRO A 236 -12.22 -15.11 12.23
C PRO A 236 -12.82 -15.70 10.94
N GLY A 237 -12.07 -16.60 10.30
CA GLY A 237 -12.51 -17.30 9.09
C GLY A 237 -12.26 -16.55 7.77
N TYR A 238 -11.66 -15.36 7.81
CA TYR A 238 -11.28 -14.58 6.62
C TYR A 238 -9.78 -14.31 6.59
N GLU A 239 -9.19 -14.43 5.41
CA GLU A 239 -7.88 -13.85 5.12
C GLU A 239 -8.07 -12.37 4.75
N MET A 240 -7.08 -11.54 5.09
CA MET A 240 -7.08 -10.11 4.76
C MET A 240 -5.83 -9.75 3.99
N TYR A 241 -6.06 -9.03 2.90
CA TYR A 241 -5.06 -8.33 2.12
C TYR A 241 -5.27 -6.83 2.26
N TYR A 242 -4.20 -6.06 2.24
CA TYR A 242 -4.30 -4.63 1.97
C TYR A 242 -3.10 -4.10 1.19
N PHE A 243 -3.41 -3.22 0.25
CA PHE A 243 -2.44 -2.45 -0.51
C PHE A 243 -2.06 -1.21 0.29
N THR A 244 -0.78 -0.97 0.48
CA THR A 244 -0.24 0.12 1.30
C THR A 244 0.53 1.11 0.44
N ILE A 245 0.18 2.38 0.62
CA ILE A 245 0.80 3.53 -0.02
C ILE A 245 1.32 4.42 1.09
N LEU A 246 2.62 4.70 1.05
CA LEU A 246 3.31 5.56 2.00
C LEU A 246 4.02 6.68 1.25
N GLY A 247 3.69 7.91 1.59
CA GLY A 247 4.28 9.13 1.06
C GLY A 247 5.06 9.86 2.15
N GLY A 248 6.39 9.88 2.04
CA GLY A 248 7.24 10.55 3.03
C GLY A 248 7.25 12.07 2.90
N LEU A 249 7.27 12.80 4.02
CA LEU A 249 7.29 14.27 4.02
C LEU A 249 8.68 14.83 3.70
N SER A 250 9.68 14.44 4.49
CA SER A 250 11.05 14.96 4.40
C SER A 250 12.01 13.98 3.71
N GLN A 251 11.73 12.69 3.81
CA GLN A 251 12.55 11.61 3.28
C GLN A 251 11.71 10.40 2.91
N ARG A 252 12.32 9.44 2.20
CA ARG A 252 11.66 8.20 1.81
C ARG A 252 11.65 7.14 2.90
N SER A 253 12.82 6.85 3.48
CA SER A 253 13.00 5.80 4.49
C SER A 253 12.01 5.95 5.63
N LEU A 254 11.37 4.85 6.02
CA LEU A 254 10.36 4.84 7.07
C LEU A 254 10.98 4.41 8.39
N VAL A 255 10.90 5.27 9.39
CA VAL A 255 11.18 4.92 10.78
C VAL A 255 9.88 5.01 11.58
N GLN A 256 9.36 3.84 11.95
CA GLN A 256 8.12 3.70 12.72
C GLN A 256 8.38 4.01 14.21
N TYR A 257 7.49 4.80 14.79
CA TYR A 257 7.43 4.99 16.24
C TYR A 257 6.43 3.98 16.84
N PHE A 258 6.96 2.94 17.47
CA PHE A 258 6.14 1.93 18.15
C PHE A 258 5.51 2.51 19.42
N GLN A 259 4.25 2.14 19.67
CA GLN A 259 3.50 2.57 20.83
C GLN A 259 4.21 2.13 22.11
N PRO A 260 4.61 3.05 23.01
CA PRO A 260 5.46 2.73 24.16
C PRO A 260 4.90 1.60 25.04
N SER A 261 3.60 1.60 25.31
CA SER A 261 2.91 0.56 26.10
C SER A 261 2.96 -0.84 25.48
N HIS A 262 3.21 -0.97 24.17
CA HIS A 262 3.25 -2.24 23.44
C HIS A 262 4.62 -2.54 22.84
N ALA A 263 5.60 -1.63 22.96
CA ALA A 263 6.91 -1.73 22.31
C ALA A 263 7.72 -2.94 22.77
N TYR A 264 7.47 -3.48 23.97
CA TYR A 264 8.11 -4.71 24.45
C TYR A 264 7.87 -5.90 23.51
N GLN A 265 6.80 -5.88 22.71
CA GLN A 265 6.48 -6.98 21.80
C GLN A 265 7.38 -7.05 20.57
N ILE A 266 8.19 -6.01 20.31
CA ILE A 266 9.28 -6.08 19.33
C ILE A 266 10.27 -7.19 19.69
N GLU A 267 10.38 -7.52 20.99
CA GLU A 267 11.23 -8.58 21.49
C GLU A 267 10.55 -9.96 21.49
N THR A 268 9.22 -10.02 21.34
CA THR A 268 8.44 -11.27 21.44
C THR A 268 7.87 -11.75 20.11
N ILE A 269 7.67 -10.86 19.14
CA ILE A 269 7.13 -11.23 17.82
C ILE A 269 8.29 -11.75 16.94
N PRO A 270 8.24 -13.02 16.49
CA PRO A 270 9.31 -13.60 15.68
C PRO A 270 9.55 -12.80 14.39
N GLY A 271 10.81 -12.53 14.04
CA GLY A 271 11.20 -11.91 12.76
C GLY A 271 10.84 -10.43 12.59
N ILE A 272 10.24 -9.78 13.58
CA ILE A 272 9.80 -8.38 13.44
C ILE A 272 10.96 -7.39 13.23
N LYS A 273 12.12 -7.66 13.84
CA LYS A 273 13.30 -6.79 13.69
C LYS A 273 13.85 -6.79 12.27
N ASP A 274 13.77 -7.93 11.58
CA ASP A 274 14.15 -8.04 10.17
C ASP A 274 13.19 -7.26 9.27
N MET A 275 11.89 -7.32 9.58
CA MET A 275 10.89 -6.48 8.92
C MET A 275 11.19 -4.99 9.11
N ILE A 276 11.48 -4.53 10.33
CA ILE A 276 11.81 -3.13 10.61
C ILE A 276 13.02 -2.67 9.78
N ALA A 277 14.03 -3.53 9.64
CA ALA A 277 15.23 -3.22 8.85
C ALA A 277 14.93 -3.07 7.35
N LYS A 278 13.87 -3.67 6.83
CA LYS A 278 13.45 -3.57 5.42
C LYS A 278 12.78 -2.25 5.06
N PHE A 279 12.37 -1.46 6.05
CA PHE A 279 11.75 -0.14 5.84
C PHE A 279 12.71 1.05 6.02
N LYS A 280 13.81 0.84 6.74
CA LYS A 280 14.90 1.83 6.90
C LYS A 280 15.74 1.91 5.64
#